data_AF-A0AAW0ADN8-F1
#
_entry.id   AF-A0AAW0ADN8-F1
#
_cell.length_a   1.000
_cell.length_b   1.000
_cell.length_c   1.000
_cell.angle_alpha   90.00
_cell.angle_beta   90.00
_cell.angle_gamma   90.00
#
_symmetry.space_group_name_H-M   'P 1'
#
loop_
_entity.id
_entity.type
_entity.pdbx_description
1 polymer ?
#
loop_
_entity_poly.entity_id
_entity_poly.type
_entity_poly.pdbx_seq_one_letter_code
_entity_poly.pdbx_strand_id
1 'polypeptide(L)'
;LVFRWVFIPWLQKELDAYRERVNNTKKRADKNKVLRIGVPNDMFEHPEDYGVLDFKIKVRKENIDRVREIWAPRDHEVFQLVPPSFAVIIARMYEEINSPEITRQSCWDVYLALLDKFHALDAVRGIPENLDECWGHALTLAREDCASDIELMPNLQPLANDDDVIGDQGGFYMGGVNNGKGL
;
A
#
# COMPACT_ATOMS: atom_id res chain seq x y z
N LEU A 1 17.63 2.02 -1.22
CA LEU A 1 16.91 1.02 -2.05
C LEU A 1 16.92 -0.40 -1.45
N VAL A 2 18.00 -0.86 -0.82
CA VAL A 2 18.06 -2.18 -0.13
C VAL A 2 16.88 -2.40 0.82
N PHE A 3 16.55 -1.38 1.63
CA PHE A 3 15.42 -1.44 2.56
C PHE A 3 14.10 -1.75 1.84
N ARG A 4 13.80 -1.04 0.74
CA ARG A 4 12.57 -1.24 -0.03
C ARG A 4 12.49 -2.68 -0.54
N TRP A 5 13.58 -3.19 -1.10
CA TRP A 5 13.65 -4.54 -1.66
C TRP A 5 13.45 -5.65 -0.61
N VAL A 6 13.98 -5.50 0.61
CA VAL A 6 13.85 -6.50 1.68
C VAL A 6 12.52 -6.37 2.43
N PHE A 7 12.22 -5.18 2.96
CA PHE A 7 11.16 -5.02 3.95
C PHE A 7 9.77 -4.93 3.35
N ILE A 8 9.60 -4.32 2.18
CA ILE A 8 8.26 -4.12 1.62
C ILE A 8 7.62 -5.46 1.21
N PRO A 9 8.29 -6.37 0.48
CA PRO A 9 7.72 -7.67 0.16
C PRO A 9 7.45 -8.53 1.41
N TRP A 10 8.36 -8.47 2.39
CA TRP A 10 8.16 -9.15 3.67
C TRP A 10 6.94 -8.62 4.42
N LEU A 11 6.81 -7.29 4.54
CA LEU A 11 5.67 -6.66 5.21
C LEU A 11 4.36 -6.99 4.48
N GLN A 12 4.37 -6.95 3.14
CA GLN A 12 3.21 -7.34 2.34
C GLN A 12 2.79 -8.79 2.63
N LYS A 13 3.73 -9.73 2.68
CA LYS A 13 3.48 -11.14 3.04
C LYS A 13 2.86 -11.27 4.45
N GLU A 14 3.36 -10.53 5.43
CA GLU A 14 2.81 -10.51 6.80
C GLU A 14 1.40 -9.90 6.85
N LEU A 15 1.15 -8.83 6.10
CA LEU A 15 -0.17 -8.19 6.02
C LEU A 15 -1.19 -9.11 5.33
N ASP A 16 -0.79 -9.81 4.27
CA ASP A 16 -1.64 -10.81 3.62
C ASP A 16 -1.96 -11.97 4.57
N ALA A 17 -0.97 -12.49 5.29
CA ALA A 17 -1.20 -13.53 6.30
C ALA A 17 -2.13 -13.04 7.43
N TYR A 18 -1.96 -11.79 7.87
CA TYR A 18 -2.84 -11.17 8.85
C TYR A 18 -4.27 -11.04 8.32
N ARG A 19 -4.45 -10.55 7.09
CA ARG A 19 -5.75 -10.42 6.42
C ARG A 19 -6.46 -11.76 6.38
N GLU A 20 -5.78 -12.80 5.89
CA GLU A 20 -6.34 -14.15 5.80
C GLU A 20 -6.75 -14.67 7.18
N ARG A 21 -5.88 -14.56 8.19
CA ARG A 21 -6.22 -15.00 9.54
C ARG A 21 -7.43 -14.25 10.09
N VAL A 22 -7.45 -12.93 9.96
CA VAL A 22 -8.50 -12.08 10.54
C VAL A 22 -9.84 -12.32 9.84
N ASN A 23 -9.86 -12.45 8.53
CA ASN A 23 -11.09 -12.62 7.76
C ASN A 23 -11.65 -14.06 7.83
N ASN A 24 -10.80 -15.04 8.16
CA ASN A 24 -11.20 -16.44 8.33
C ASN A 24 -11.37 -16.88 9.80
N THR A 25 -11.16 -15.99 10.78
CA THR A 25 -11.37 -16.31 12.20
C THR A 25 -12.66 -15.70 12.73
N LYS A 26 -13.43 -16.51 13.48
CA LYS A 26 -14.65 -16.07 14.16
C LYS A 26 -14.35 -14.97 15.17
N LYS A 27 -15.09 -13.86 15.11
CA LYS A 27 -14.93 -12.76 16.06
C LYS A 27 -15.55 -13.09 17.41
N ARG A 28 -14.99 -12.50 18.47
CA ARG A 28 -15.55 -12.60 19.83
C ARG A 28 -16.96 -12.00 19.84
N ALA A 29 -17.87 -12.70 20.49
CA ALA A 29 -19.23 -12.22 20.70
C ALA A 29 -19.24 -10.97 21.60
N ASP A 30 -19.99 -9.96 21.19
CA ASP A 30 -20.28 -8.76 21.99
C ASP A 30 -21.79 -8.60 22.11
N LYS A 31 -22.28 -8.56 23.35
CA LYS A 31 -23.70 -8.43 23.68
C LYS A 31 -24.28 -7.06 23.32
N ASN A 32 -23.44 -6.05 23.14
CA ASN A 32 -23.85 -4.69 22.76
C ASN A 32 -23.95 -4.51 21.23
N LYS A 33 -23.53 -5.50 20.45
CA LYS A 33 -23.47 -5.42 19.00
C LYS A 33 -24.68 -6.09 18.37
N VAL A 34 -25.42 -5.34 17.54
CA VAL A 34 -26.59 -5.84 16.80
C VAL A 34 -26.18 -6.77 15.65
N LEU A 35 -24.96 -6.63 15.12
CA LEU A 35 -24.46 -7.44 14.01
C LEU A 35 -24.23 -8.89 14.43
N ARG A 36 -24.66 -9.80 13.56
CA ARG A 36 -24.48 -11.24 13.75
C ARG A 36 -23.00 -11.63 13.80
N ILE A 37 -22.73 -12.70 14.55
CA ILE A 37 -21.38 -13.15 14.88
C ILE A 37 -21.05 -14.38 14.03
N GLY A 38 -20.07 -14.24 13.14
CA GLY A 38 -19.60 -15.31 12.26
C GLY A 38 -18.14 -15.14 11.87
N VAL A 39 -17.65 -16.05 11.04
CA VAL A 39 -16.39 -15.86 10.32
C VAL A 39 -16.67 -14.87 9.18
N PRO A 40 -15.94 -13.74 9.06
CA PRO A 40 -16.25 -12.71 8.09
C PRO A 40 -16.38 -13.21 6.65
N ASN A 41 -15.41 -13.99 6.16
CA ASN A 41 -15.46 -14.52 4.79
C ASN A 41 -16.61 -15.50 4.57
N ASP A 42 -16.90 -16.35 5.57
CA ASP A 42 -17.99 -17.32 5.48
C ASP A 42 -19.36 -16.65 5.53
N MET A 43 -19.55 -15.70 6.44
CA MET A 43 -20.78 -14.89 6.53
C MET A 43 -20.93 -13.97 5.32
N PHE A 44 -19.82 -13.55 4.72
CA PHE A 44 -19.85 -12.91 3.42
C PHE A 44 -20.41 -13.92 2.43
N GLU A 45 -19.74 -15.04 2.13
CA GLU A 45 -20.15 -15.98 1.06
C GLU A 45 -21.53 -16.64 1.25
N HIS A 46 -21.91 -16.98 2.49
CA HIS A 46 -23.13 -17.73 2.83
C HIS A 46 -24.00 -16.96 3.86
N PRO A 47 -24.57 -15.80 3.51
CA PRO A 47 -25.34 -14.97 4.44
C PRO A 47 -26.59 -15.67 5.00
N GLU A 48 -27.18 -16.60 4.24
CA GLU A 48 -28.36 -17.39 4.62
C GLU A 48 -28.15 -18.25 5.86
N ASP A 49 -26.96 -18.84 6.02
CA ASP A 49 -26.61 -19.68 7.18
C ASP A 49 -26.56 -18.89 8.48
N TYR A 50 -26.35 -17.58 8.37
CA TYR A 50 -26.35 -16.65 9.47
C TYR A 50 -27.71 -15.97 9.65
N GLY A 51 -28.67 -16.14 8.75
CA GLY A 51 -29.96 -15.45 8.78
C GLY A 51 -29.84 -13.93 8.58
N VAL A 52 -28.88 -13.50 7.75
CA VAL A 52 -28.74 -12.11 7.29
C VAL A 52 -29.15 -11.97 5.82
N LEU A 53 -29.54 -10.76 5.43
CA LEU A 53 -29.83 -10.43 4.04
C LEU A 53 -28.52 -10.12 3.29
N ASP A 54 -28.44 -10.55 2.04
CA ASP A 54 -27.32 -10.23 1.15
C ASP A 54 -27.58 -8.90 0.41
N PHE A 55 -26.74 -7.89 0.69
CA PHE A 55 -26.77 -6.59 0.02
C PHE A 55 -25.52 -6.36 -0.85
N LYS A 56 -24.77 -7.42 -1.20
CA LYS A 56 -23.55 -7.28 -1.99
C LYS A 56 -23.83 -6.77 -3.39
N ILE A 57 -22.95 -5.87 -3.84
CA ILE A 57 -22.83 -5.52 -5.25
C ILE A 57 -21.71 -6.39 -5.83
N LYS A 58 -22.08 -7.42 -6.62
CA LYS A 58 -21.11 -8.30 -7.25
C LYS A 58 -20.45 -7.60 -8.44
N VAL A 59 -19.22 -7.13 -8.24
CA VAL A 59 -18.40 -6.59 -9.33
C VAL A 59 -17.71 -7.75 -10.05
N ARG A 60 -17.92 -7.83 -11.36
CA ARG A 60 -17.25 -8.81 -12.22
C ARG A 60 -15.75 -8.53 -12.28
N LYS A 61 -14.93 -9.58 -12.19
CA LYS A 61 -13.46 -9.46 -12.17
C LYS A 61 -12.95 -8.77 -13.44
N GLU A 62 -13.58 -9.04 -14.57
CA GLU A 62 -13.23 -8.47 -15.88
C GLU A 62 -13.37 -6.95 -15.89
N ASN A 63 -14.33 -6.39 -15.11
CA ASN A 63 -14.49 -4.95 -15.01
C ASN A 63 -13.34 -4.31 -14.22
N ILE A 64 -12.89 -4.97 -13.15
CA ILE A 64 -11.75 -4.51 -12.34
C ILE A 64 -10.46 -4.59 -13.16
N ASP A 65 -10.27 -5.70 -13.88
CA ASP A 65 -9.10 -5.88 -14.74
C ASP A 65 -9.06 -4.79 -15.84
N ARG A 66 -10.20 -4.48 -16.46
CA ARG A 66 -10.31 -3.39 -17.44
C ARG A 66 -10.00 -2.01 -16.84
N VAL A 67 -10.49 -1.72 -15.65
CA VAL A 67 -10.17 -0.46 -14.94
C VAL A 67 -8.67 -0.38 -14.63
N ARG A 68 -8.08 -1.50 -14.21
CA ARG A 68 -6.64 -1.59 -13.96
C ARG A 68 -5.83 -1.35 -15.24
N GLU A 69 -6.24 -1.92 -16.38
CA GLU A 69 -5.55 -1.68 -17.65
C GLU A 69 -5.58 -0.21 -18.09
N ILE A 70 -6.68 0.50 -17.82
CA ILE A 70 -6.84 1.91 -18.20
C ILE A 70 -6.04 2.84 -17.27
N TRP A 71 -6.11 2.60 -15.96
CA TRP A 71 -5.65 3.57 -14.95
C TRP A 71 -4.40 3.15 -14.19
N ALA A 72 -4.05 1.86 -14.21
CA ALA A 72 -2.96 1.28 -13.44
C ALA A 72 -2.23 0.21 -14.26
N PRO A 73 -1.64 0.58 -15.43
CA PRO A 73 -0.95 -0.37 -16.29
C PRO A 73 0.19 -1.06 -15.53
N ARG A 74 0.39 -2.35 -15.77
CA ARG A 74 1.32 -3.18 -14.99
C ARG A 74 2.77 -2.74 -15.09
N ASP A 75 3.12 -2.10 -16.21
CA ASP A 75 4.47 -1.64 -16.50
C ASP A 75 4.74 -0.23 -15.96
N HIS A 76 3.78 0.37 -15.25
CA HIS A 76 3.93 1.70 -14.67
C HIS A 76 5.04 1.73 -13.61
N GLU A 77 5.89 2.76 -13.63
CA GLU A 77 7.05 2.89 -12.74
C GLU A 77 6.68 2.91 -11.26
N VAL A 78 5.48 3.38 -10.91
CA VAL A 78 4.92 3.31 -9.54
C VAL A 78 4.88 1.89 -8.94
N PHE A 79 4.79 0.86 -9.79
CA PHE A 79 4.82 -0.54 -9.35
C PHE A 79 6.25 -1.10 -9.24
N GLN A 80 7.26 -0.35 -9.67
CA GLN A 80 8.66 -0.72 -9.52
C GLN A 80 9.14 -0.33 -8.11
N LEU A 81 9.19 -1.34 -7.24
CA LEU A 81 9.65 -1.18 -5.85
C LEU A 81 11.07 -0.58 -5.75
N VAL A 82 11.93 -0.99 -6.68
CA VAL A 82 13.28 -0.48 -6.89
C VAL A 82 13.54 -0.45 -8.40
N PRO A 83 14.45 0.42 -8.88
CA PRO A 83 14.85 0.44 -10.29
C PRO A 83 15.30 -0.93 -10.80
N PRO A 84 14.99 -1.31 -12.06
CA PRO A 84 15.38 -2.62 -12.60
C PRO A 84 16.88 -2.89 -12.56
N SER A 85 17.70 -1.87 -12.78
CA SER A 85 19.16 -1.97 -12.67
C SER A 85 19.62 -2.31 -11.25
N PHE A 86 19.00 -1.71 -10.24
CA PHE A 86 19.25 -2.03 -8.84
C PHE A 86 18.79 -3.46 -8.51
N ALA A 87 17.60 -3.85 -9.00
CA ALA A 87 17.02 -5.18 -8.77
C ALA A 87 17.95 -6.32 -9.24
N VAL A 88 18.58 -6.16 -10.41
CA VAL A 88 19.52 -7.15 -10.94
C VAL A 88 20.76 -7.29 -10.04
N ILE A 89 21.29 -6.19 -9.52
CA ILE A 89 22.49 -6.21 -8.68
C ILE A 89 22.18 -6.81 -7.31
N ILE A 90 21.11 -6.36 -6.66
CA ILE A 90 20.73 -6.87 -5.33
C ILE A 90 20.34 -8.35 -5.38
N ALA A 91 19.71 -8.82 -6.47
CA ALA A 91 19.39 -10.24 -6.64
C ALA A 91 20.66 -11.10 -6.68
N ARG A 92 21.70 -10.68 -7.41
CA ARG A 92 22.99 -11.39 -7.43
C ARG A 92 23.66 -11.40 -6.05
N MET A 93 23.65 -10.27 -5.35
CA MET A 93 24.20 -10.20 -3.99
C MET A 93 23.42 -11.07 -3.00
N TYR A 94 22.10 -11.19 -3.20
CA TYR A 94 21.25 -12.04 -2.39
C TYR A 94 21.54 -13.53 -2.62
N GLU A 95 21.79 -13.93 -3.87
CA GLU A 95 22.27 -15.28 -4.20
C GLU A 95 23.64 -15.58 -3.54
N GLU A 96 24.55 -14.60 -3.52
CA GLU A 96 25.88 -14.75 -2.88
C GLU A 96 25.81 -14.98 -1.36
N ILE A 97 24.77 -14.48 -0.68
CA ILE A 97 24.54 -14.75 0.75
C ILE A 97 23.70 -16.02 0.99
N ASN A 98 23.54 -16.86 -0.04
CA ASN A 98 22.77 -18.11 -0.06
C ASN A 98 21.24 -17.93 0.01
N SER A 99 20.71 -16.78 -0.39
CA SER A 99 19.26 -16.53 -0.48
C SER A 99 18.47 -16.93 0.80
N PRO A 100 18.89 -16.48 1.99
CA PRO A 100 18.26 -16.86 3.26
C PRO A 100 16.80 -16.40 3.32
N GLU A 101 15.90 -17.24 3.82
CA GLU A 101 14.48 -16.87 3.92
C GLU A 101 14.30 -15.58 4.75
N ILE A 102 13.56 -14.61 4.20
CA ILE A 102 13.26 -13.33 4.86
C ILE A 102 12.05 -13.52 5.79
N THR A 103 12.32 -13.53 7.09
CA THR A 103 11.35 -13.65 8.18
C THR A 103 11.47 -12.46 9.11
N ARG A 104 10.60 -12.35 10.11
CA ARG A 104 10.71 -11.30 11.14
C ARG A 104 12.06 -11.34 11.87
N GLN A 105 12.65 -12.52 12.04
CA GLN A 105 13.91 -12.72 12.76
C GLN A 105 15.12 -12.47 11.86
N SER A 106 15.04 -12.84 10.58
CA SER A 106 16.17 -12.74 9.64
C SER A 106 16.17 -11.47 8.79
N CYS A 107 15.07 -10.72 8.69
CA CYS A 107 14.96 -9.60 7.76
C CYS A 107 16.01 -8.51 7.99
N TRP A 108 16.36 -8.24 9.25
CA TRP A 108 17.41 -7.29 9.60
C TRP A 108 18.80 -7.83 9.24
N ASP A 109 19.09 -9.09 9.52
CA ASP A 109 20.39 -9.70 9.19
C ASP A 109 20.63 -9.74 7.69
N VAL A 110 19.59 -10.09 6.92
CA VAL A 110 19.62 -10.05 5.44
C VAL A 110 19.84 -8.64 4.94
N TYR A 111 19.13 -7.66 5.51
CA TYR A 111 19.30 -6.26 5.15
C TYR A 111 20.74 -5.78 5.37
N LEU A 112 21.32 -6.05 6.55
CA LEU A 112 22.69 -5.65 6.87
C LEU A 112 23.71 -6.36 5.98
N ALA A 113 23.57 -7.67 5.74
CA ALA A 113 24.46 -8.42 4.88
C ALA A 113 24.46 -7.89 3.42
N LEU A 114 23.29 -7.54 2.90
CA LEU A 114 23.18 -6.91 1.58
C LEU A 114 23.76 -5.50 1.57
N LEU A 115 23.52 -4.72 2.63
CA LEU A 115 24.05 -3.38 2.76
C LEU A 115 25.59 -3.37 2.78
N ASP A 116 26.20 -4.28 3.52
CA ASP A 116 27.66 -4.45 3.57
C ASP A 116 28.25 -4.78 2.18
N LYS A 117 27.55 -5.61 1.40
CA LYS A 117 27.93 -5.91 0.01
C LYS A 117 27.88 -4.67 -0.88
N PHE A 118 26.88 -3.81 -0.71
CA PHE A 118 26.80 -2.54 -1.44
C PHE A 118 27.91 -1.57 -1.03
N HIS A 119 28.21 -1.45 0.26
CA HIS A 119 29.33 -0.62 0.73
C HIS A 119 30.67 -1.13 0.19
N ALA A 120 30.89 -2.44 0.16
CA ALA A 120 32.09 -3.03 -0.43
C ALA A 120 32.19 -2.79 -1.94
N LEU A 121 31.06 -2.89 -2.66
CA LEU A 121 31.02 -2.62 -4.09
C LEU A 121 31.36 -1.17 -4.42
N ASP A 122 30.79 -0.24 -3.66
CA ASP A 122 31.04 1.19 -3.81
C ASP A 122 32.51 1.53 -3.54
N ALA A 123 33.08 0.98 -2.48
CA ALA A 123 34.50 1.17 -2.15
C ALA A 123 35.49 0.62 -3.21
N VAL A 124 35.13 -0.46 -3.92
CA VAL A 124 36.04 -1.14 -4.86
C VAL A 124 35.90 -0.62 -6.29
N ARG A 125 34.68 -0.29 -6.73
CA ARG A 125 34.41 0.01 -8.14
C ARG A 125 33.90 1.43 -8.38
N GLY A 126 33.35 2.07 -7.35
CA GLY A 126 32.50 3.25 -7.52
C GLY A 126 31.22 2.89 -8.28
N ILE A 127 30.06 3.34 -7.81
CA ILE A 127 28.84 3.21 -8.59
C ILE A 127 28.92 4.21 -9.77
N PRO A 128 28.69 3.79 -11.02
CA PRO A 128 28.64 4.72 -12.15
C PRO A 128 27.63 5.84 -11.92
N GLU A 129 28.01 7.08 -12.22
CA GLU A 129 27.22 8.30 -11.93
C GLU A 129 25.78 8.22 -12.48
N ASN A 130 25.61 7.64 -13.67
CA ASN A 130 24.30 7.42 -14.29
C ASN A 130 23.40 6.43 -13.53
N LEU A 131 23.98 5.47 -12.81
CA LEU A 131 23.22 4.55 -11.95
C LEU A 131 22.84 5.22 -10.64
N ASP A 132 23.75 6.03 -10.09
CA ASP A 132 23.52 6.77 -8.85
C ASP A 132 22.38 7.81 -9.02
N GLU A 133 22.36 8.52 -10.14
CA GLU A 133 21.25 9.43 -10.51
C GLU A 133 19.91 8.69 -10.64
N CYS A 134 19.87 7.57 -11.37
CA CYS A 134 18.66 6.76 -11.52
C CYS A 134 18.15 6.21 -10.19
N TRP A 135 19.06 5.79 -9.31
CA TRP A 135 18.72 5.25 -7.99
C TRP A 135 18.26 6.33 -7.03
N GLY A 136 18.89 7.51 -7.09
CA GLY A 136 18.49 8.72 -6.37
C GLY A 136 17.11 9.20 -6.81
N HIS A 137 16.84 9.27 -8.12
CA HIS A 137 15.55 9.67 -8.66
C HIS A 137 14.41 8.77 -8.16
N ALA A 138 14.61 7.46 -8.10
CA ALA A 138 13.62 6.53 -7.56
C ALA A 138 13.30 6.75 -6.07
N LEU A 139 14.23 7.32 -5.30
CA LEU A 139 13.97 7.73 -3.92
C LEU A 139 13.15 9.03 -3.88
N THR A 140 13.40 9.96 -4.81
CA THR A 140 12.76 11.27 -4.93
C THR A 140 11.35 11.22 -5.52
N LEU A 141 11.07 10.38 -6.53
CA LEU A 141 9.73 10.17 -7.09
C LEU A 141 8.69 9.88 -6.00
N ALA A 142 9.03 8.97 -5.07
CA ALA A 142 8.16 8.63 -3.94
C ALA A 142 7.88 9.81 -2.98
N ARG A 143 8.69 10.88 -3.03
CA ARG A 143 8.52 12.09 -2.22
C ARG A 143 7.73 13.17 -2.97
N GLU A 144 7.90 13.26 -4.28
CA GLU A 144 7.29 14.28 -5.14
C GLU A 144 5.87 13.91 -5.60
N ASP A 145 5.52 12.61 -5.65
CA ASP A 145 4.14 12.15 -5.93
C ASP A 145 3.11 12.65 -4.90
N CYS A 146 3.55 13.06 -3.69
CA CYS A 146 2.70 13.68 -2.68
C CYS A 146 2.44 15.18 -2.92
N ALA A 147 3.05 15.80 -3.94
CA ALA A 147 3.07 17.25 -4.12
C ALA A 147 2.43 17.73 -5.44
N SER A 148 1.88 16.83 -6.25
CA SER A 148 1.11 17.26 -7.42
C SER A 148 -0.29 17.68 -6.99
N ASP A 149 -0.58 18.98 -7.08
CA ASP A 149 -1.92 19.51 -6.91
C ASP A 149 -2.85 18.83 -7.94
N ILE A 150 -3.75 17.98 -7.46
CA ILE A 150 -4.76 17.36 -8.30
C ILE A 150 -5.75 18.45 -8.68
N GLU A 151 -5.81 18.82 -9.97
CA GLU A 151 -6.80 19.76 -10.46
C GLU A 151 -8.22 19.28 -10.10
N LEU A 152 -8.99 20.16 -9.44
CA LEU A 152 -10.37 19.88 -9.09
C LEU A 152 -11.18 19.60 -10.36
N MET A 153 -11.99 18.54 -10.34
CA MET A 153 -12.93 18.29 -11.44
C MET A 153 -13.88 19.50 -11.62
N PRO A 154 -14.36 19.76 -12.84
CA PRO A 154 -15.31 20.84 -13.09
C PRO A 154 -16.52 20.76 -12.14
N ASN A 155 -16.84 21.87 -11.47
CA ASN A 155 -17.90 22.01 -10.44
C ASN A 155 -17.57 21.47 -9.04
N LEU A 156 -16.35 21.03 -8.76
CA LEU A 156 -15.89 20.79 -7.40
C LEU A 156 -15.23 22.07 -6.84
N GLN A 157 -15.59 22.41 -5.60
CA GLN A 157 -14.91 23.46 -4.85
C GLN A 157 -13.78 22.85 -4.01
N PRO A 158 -12.72 23.62 -3.71
CA PRO A 158 -11.73 23.20 -2.73
C PRO A 158 -12.44 22.86 -1.42
N LEU A 159 -11.92 21.87 -0.69
CA LEU A 159 -12.31 21.67 0.69
C LEU A 159 -12.07 23.00 1.42
N ALA A 160 -13.05 23.47 2.20
CA ALA A 160 -12.96 24.73 2.93
C ALA A 160 -11.87 24.76 4.03
N ASN A 161 -10.96 23.78 4.04
CA ASN A 161 -10.04 23.46 5.13
C ASN A 161 -8.58 23.87 4.85
N ASP A 162 -8.28 24.57 3.76
CA ASP A 162 -6.98 25.27 3.68
C ASP A 162 -7.00 26.63 4.39
N ASP A 163 -8.19 27.10 4.74
CA ASP A 163 -8.40 28.30 5.53
C ASP A 163 -9.02 27.86 6.87
N ASP A 164 -8.26 27.97 7.97
CA ASP A 164 -8.74 27.90 9.37
C ASP A 164 -9.71 29.07 9.69
N VAL A 165 -10.67 29.34 8.80
CA VAL A 165 -11.64 30.42 8.93
C VAL A 165 -12.82 29.89 9.73
N ILE A 166 -12.71 30.08 11.04
CA ILE A 166 -13.82 30.01 11.98
C ILE A 166 -14.89 30.99 11.48
N GLY A 167 -16.08 30.49 11.12
CA GLY A 167 -17.20 31.36 10.76
C GLY A 167 -17.53 32.31 11.92
N ASP A 168 -18.16 33.46 11.63
CA ASP A 168 -18.48 34.54 12.59
C ASP A 168 -19.22 34.09 13.88
N GLN A 169 -19.74 32.86 13.92
CA GLN A 169 -20.42 32.25 15.06
C GLN A 169 -19.63 31.14 15.77
N GLY A 170 -18.34 30.98 15.50
CA GLY A 170 -17.49 30.00 16.18
C GLY A 170 -17.70 28.54 15.73
N GLY A 171 -18.53 28.30 14.72
CA GLY A 171 -18.78 26.96 14.18
C GLY A 171 -17.78 26.57 13.10
N PHE A 172 -17.16 25.40 13.24
CA PHE A 172 -16.29 24.79 12.24
C PHE A 172 -17.00 23.61 11.54
N TYR A 173 -16.85 23.49 10.23
CA TYR A 173 -17.49 22.46 9.42
C TYR A 173 -16.73 21.14 9.51
N MET A 174 -17.32 20.13 10.15
CA MET A 174 -16.69 18.82 10.42
C MET A 174 -17.01 17.75 9.36
N GLY A 175 -17.56 18.13 8.21
CA GLY A 175 -17.93 17.21 7.12
C GLY A 175 -19.37 16.68 7.19
N GLY A 176 -19.95 16.39 6.01
CA GLY A 176 -21.32 15.88 5.81
C GLY A 176 -21.66 15.75 4.31
N VAL A 177 -22.72 15.00 3.98
CA VAL A 177 -23.20 14.88 2.59
C VAL A 177 -23.78 16.23 2.16
N ASN A 178 -23.43 16.70 0.95
CA ASN A 178 -23.95 17.92 0.33
C ASN A 178 -23.66 19.23 1.11
N ASN A 179 -22.42 19.46 1.55
CA ASN A 179 -22.03 20.64 2.35
C ASN A 179 -22.91 20.84 3.59
N GLY A 180 -23.31 19.73 4.25
CA GLY A 180 -24.17 19.74 5.43
C GLY A 180 -25.66 19.94 5.15
N LYS A 181 -26.10 19.92 3.88
CA LYS A 181 -27.52 20.10 3.50
C LYS A 181 -28.33 18.81 3.43
N GLY A 182 -27.69 17.65 3.59
CA GLY A 182 -28.37 16.35 3.46
C GLY A 182 -28.79 16.04 2.02
N LEU A 183 -29.58 14.97 1.86
CA LEU A 183 -30.20 14.59 0.58
C LEU A 183 -31.26 15.60 0.13
#